data_AF-A0A7S1WY06-F1
#
_entry.id   AF-A0A7S1WY06-F1
#
_cell.length_a   1.000
_cell.length_b   1.000
_cell.length_c   1.000
_cell.angle_alpha   90.00
_cell.angle_beta   90.00
_cell.angle_gamma   90.00
#
_symmetry.space_group_name_H-M   'P 1'
#
loop_
_entity.id
_entity.type
_entity.pdbx_description
1 polymer ?
#
loop_
_entity_poly.entity_id
_entity_poly.type
_entity_poly.pdbx_seq_one_letter_code
_entity_poly.pdbx_strand_id
1 'polypeptide(L)'
;ADTAAQVVSARSAPLLASGRRRCRMDADAAALQPHVERLKTWLLSEEGFLESLHAFFRENKAYFDAYSEEHALHYTTLHKDFADKFEAEIKGWLSDEGLQEEHLEAMLRLGREGGDPDVEAMVDIMLAVMEYDKWIQQVFELKRKVMERRKVRGRGS
;
A
#
# COMPACT_ATOMS: atom_id res chain seq x y z
N ALA A 1 4.90 27.72 -75.15
CA ALA A 1 4.98 26.58 -74.22
C ALA A 1 6.05 26.93 -73.22
N ASP A 2 5.66 27.63 -72.15
CA ASP A 2 5.12 27.03 -70.91
C ASP A 2 6.29 26.54 -70.03
N THR A 3 6.41 26.82 -68.74
CA THR A 3 5.62 27.62 -67.80
C THR A 3 6.41 27.61 -66.48
N ALA A 4 6.32 28.72 -65.73
CA ALA A 4 6.43 28.92 -64.28
C ALA A 4 7.60 28.27 -63.49
N ALA A 5 8.45 29.01 -62.77
CA ALA A 5 8.21 29.89 -61.62
C ALA A 5 8.14 29.18 -60.26
N GLN A 6 8.55 29.96 -59.24
CA GLN A 6 8.25 29.86 -57.80
C GLN A 6 9.18 29.03 -56.92
N VAL A 7 9.45 29.35 -55.64
CA VAL A 7 9.41 30.56 -54.77
C VAL A 7 9.54 29.97 -53.36
N VAL A 8 10.48 30.50 -52.56
CA VAL A 8 10.37 30.84 -51.13
C VAL A 8 9.88 29.75 -50.14
N SER A 9 10.64 29.56 -49.06
CA SER A 9 10.19 29.97 -47.71
C SER A 9 10.76 29.07 -46.62
N ALA A 10 11.53 29.71 -45.73
CA ALA A 10 11.89 29.17 -44.43
C ALA A 10 10.62 28.82 -43.63
N ARG A 11 10.57 27.59 -43.11
CA ARG A 11 9.61 27.23 -42.06
C ARG A 11 10.35 26.90 -40.79
N SER A 12 10.48 27.93 -39.97
CA SER A 12 10.70 27.83 -38.53
C SER A 12 9.73 26.81 -37.94
N ALA A 13 10.27 25.74 -37.36
CA ALA A 13 9.49 24.82 -36.54
C ALA A 13 9.11 25.53 -35.23
N PRO A 14 7.84 25.50 -34.81
CA PRO A 14 7.44 26.05 -33.53
C PRO A 14 8.00 25.17 -32.40
N LEU A 15 8.75 25.81 -31.51
CA LEU A 15 9.11 25.27 -30.20
C LEU A 15 7.82 24.77 -29.53
N LEU A 16 7.81 23.47 -29.28
CA LEU A 16 6.81 22.79 -28.47
C LEU A 16 6.67 23.56 -27.16
N ALA A 17 5.55 24.27 -27.02
CA ALA A 17 5.06 24.73 -25.74
C ALA A 17 4.86 23.47 -24.89
N SER A 18 5.89 23.14 -24.13
CA SER A 18 5.84 22.19 -23.02
C SER A 18 5.03 22.86 -21.92
N GLY A 19 3.74 23.02 -22.20
CA GLY A 19 2.73 23.36 -21.23
C GLY A 19 2.75 22.22 -20.23
N ARG A 20 3.46 22.45 -19.13
CA ARG A 20 3.26 21.72 -17.88
C ARG A 20 1.78 21.84 -17.58
N ARG A 21 0.99 20.87 -18.06
CA ARG A 21 -0.27 20.49 -17.45
C ARG A 21 0.15 20.13 -16.04
N ARG A 22 0.11 21.11 -15.13
CA ARG A 22 -0.15 20.80 -13.74
C ARG A 22 -1.45 20.02 -13.84
N CYS A 23 -1.35 18.70 -13.69
CA CYS A 23 -2.51 17.88 -13.39
C CYS A 23 -3.27 18.69 -12.35
N ARG A 24 -4.51 19.02 -12.65
CA ARG A 24 -5.40 19.74 -11.76
C ARG A 24 -5.63 18.79 -10.59
N MET A 25 -4.68 18.77 -9.65
CA MET A 25 -4.58 17.79 -8.56
C MET A 25 -5.41 18.21 -7.36
N ASP A 26 -6.34 19.14 -7.57
CA ASP A 26 -7.55 19.19 -6.78
C ASP A 26 -8.50 18.16 -7.41
N ALA A 27 -8.14 16.87 -7.33
CA ALA A 27 -9.17 15.84 -7.42
C ALA A 27 -10.20 16.23 -6.38
N ASP A 28 -11.43 16.53 -6.83
CA ASP A 28 -12.48 16.99 -5.96
C ASP A 28 -12.57 16.00 -4.79
N ALA A 29 -12.44 16.47 -3.55
CA ALA A 29 -12.38 15.57 -2.39
C ALA A 29 -13.59 14.62 -2.38
N ALA A 30 -14.73 15.11 -2.88
CA ALA A 30 -15.95 14.33 -3.10
C ALA A 30 -15.77 13.16 -4.09
N ALA A 31 -14.92 13.31 -5.12
CA ALA A 31 -14.64 12.26 -6.10
C ALA A 31 -13.73 11.15 -5.53
N LEU A 32 -12.92 11.44 -4.50
CA LEU A 32 -12.07 10.44 -3.85
C LEU A 32 -12.79 9.62 -2.78
N GLN A 33 -13.88 10.14 -2.19
CA GLN A 33 -14.65 9.44 -1.16
C GLN A 33 -15.01 7.98 -1.51
N PRO A 34 -15.55 7.64 -2.70
CA PRO A 34 -15.85 6.24 -3.03
C PRO A 34 -14.60 5.34 -3.06
N HIS A 35 -13.43 5.90 -3.40
CA HIS A 35 -12.17 5.15 -3.37
C HIS A 35 -11.68 4.93 -1.93
N VAL A 36 -11.88 5.90 -1.02
CA VAL A 36 -11.60 5.74 0.42
C VAL A 36 -12.38 4.56 0.98
N GLU A 37 -13.69 4.48 0.71
CA GLU A 37 -14.54 3.37 1.18
C GLU A 37 -14.11 2.01 0.63
N ARG A 38 -13.73 1.96 -0.65
CA ARG A 38 -13.21 0.73 -1.27
C ARG A 38 -11.88 0.31 -0.68
N LEU A 39 -10.96 1.26 -0.47
CA LEU A 39 -9.65 0.99 0.13
C LEU A 39 -9.80 0.47 1.56
N LYS A 40 -10.64 1.10 2.37
CA LYS A 40 -10.98 0.64 3.73
C LYS A 40 -11.50 -0.78 3.70
N THR A 41 -12.49 -1.06 2.86
CA THR A 41 -13.08 -2.39 2.74
C THR A 41 -12.03 -3.43 2.36
N TRP A 42 -11.20 -3.14 1.36
CA TRP A 42 -10.15 -4.05 0.92
C TRP A 42 -9.09 -4.28 2.00
N LEU A 43 -8.57 -3.22 2.63
CA LEU A 43 -7.48 -3.33 3.60
C LEU A 43 -7.92 -3.94 4.94
N LEU A 44 -9.12 -3.59 5.42
CA LEU A 44 -9.65 -4.02 6.73
C LEU A 44 -10.41 -5.35 6.67
N SER A 45 -10.75 -5.85 5.48
CA SER A 45 -11.43 -7.14 5.35
C SER A 45 -10.50 -8.32 5.68
N GLU A 46 -11.07 -9.35 6.32
CA GLU A 46 -10.36 -10.60 6.59
C GLU A 46 -9.90 -11.33 5.32
N GLU A 47 -10.66 -11.19 4.22
CA GLU A 47 -10.37 -11.79 2.92
C GLU A 47 -9.45 -10.93 2.04
N GLY A 48 -9.12 -9.71 2.47
CA GLY A 48 -8.25 -8.79 1.76
C GLY A 48 -6.80 -8.91 2.22
N PHE A 49 -6.19 -7.78 2.59
CA PHE A 49 -4.78 -7.74 2.99
C PHE A 49 -4.47 -8.61 4.22
N LEU A 50 -5.42 -8.76 5.14
CA LEU A 50 -5.22 -9.58 6.35
C LEU A 50 -4.94 -11.05 6.03
N GLU A 51 -5.48 -11.61 4.94
CA GLU A 51 -5.13 -12.98 4.53
C GLU A 51 -3.69 -13.05 3.99
N SER A 52 -3.21 -12.00 3.28
CA SER A 52 -1.79 -11.91 2.87
C SER A 52 -0.84 -11.92 4.07
N LEU A 53 -1.21 -11.22 5.15
CA LEU A 53 -0.48 -11.26 6.42
C LEU A 53 -0.49 -12.67 7.02
N HIS A 54 -1.67 -13.29 7.16
CA HIS A 54 -1.82 -14.64 7.70
C HIS A 54 -1.09 -15.71 6.88
N ALA A 55 -1.11 -15.61 5.55
CA ALA A 55 -0.40 -16.51 4.65
C ALA A 55 1.11 -16.41 4.85
N PHE A 56 1.64 -15.17 4.89
CA PHE A 56 3.06 -14.93 5.17
C PHE A 56 3.49 -15.56 6.50
N PHE A 57 2.67 -15.42 7.54
CA PHE A 57 2.93 -16.06 8.84
C PHE A 57 2.93 -17.58 8.76
N ARG A 58 2.00 -18.17 8.03
CA ARG A 58 1.85 -19.62 7.91
C ARG A 58 3.08 -20.26 7.27
N GLU A 59 3.64 -19.58 6.27
CA GLU A 59 4.83 -19.98 5.52
C GLU A 59 6.10 -19.79 6.36
N ASN A 60 6.21 -18.69 7.10
CA ASN A 60 7.43 -18.33 7.83
C ASN A 60 7.44 -18.75 9.31
N LYS A 61 6.38 -19.39 9.81
CA LYS A 61 6.22 -19.76 11.23
C LYS A 61 7.42 -20.52 11.84
N ALA A 62 8.15 -21.27 11.01
CA ALA A 62 9.29 -22.09 11.45
C ALA A 62 10.54 -21.26 11.74
N TYR A 63 10.65 -20.06 11.16
CA TYR A 63 11.79 -19.16 11.34
C TYR A 63 11.67 -18.28 12.58
N PHE A 64 10.46 -18.11 13.11
CA PHE A 64 10.25 -17.40 14.35
C PHE A 64 10.53 -18.35 15.50
N ASP A 65 11.60 -18.12 16.26
CA ASP A 65 11.96 -18.85 17.46
C ASP A 65 11.16 -18.36 18.69
N ALA A 66 11.40 -18.95 19.87
CA ALA A 66 10.87 -18.39 21.11
C ALA A 66 11.23 -16.89 21.20
N TYR A 67 10.31 -16.08 21.73
CA TYR A 67 10.56 -14.64 21.90
C TYR A 67 11.87 -14.44 22.66
N SER A 68 12.78 -13.68 22.05
CA SER A 68 14.09 -13.30 22.60
C SER A 68 14.25 -11.80 22.39
N GLU A 69 14.88 -11.11 23.34
CA GLU A 69 15.25 -9.70 23.18
C GLU A 69 16.26 -9.50 22.05
N GLU A 70 17.07 -10.52 21.76
CA GLU A 70 17.92 -10.56 20.57
C GLU A 70 17.12 -11.10 19.38
N HIS A 71 16.75 -10.20 18.48
CA HIS A 71 16.12 -10.53 17.21
C HIS A 71 17.15 -11.09 16.24
N ALA A 72 16.82 -12.22 15.62
CA ALA A 72 17.69 -12.82 14.61
C ALA A 72 17.75 -11.93 13.35
N LEU A 73 18.93 -11.84 12.73
CA LEU A 73 19.16 -10.97 11.57
C LEU A 73 18.15 -11.23 10.44
N HIS A 74 17.75 -12.49 10.22
CA HIS A 74 16.77 -12.86 9.19
C HIS A 74 15.38 -12.24 9.39
N TYR A 75 15.01 -11.79 10.60
CA TYR A 75 13.74 -11.08 10.81
C TYR A 75 13.70 -9.75 10.08
N THR A 76 14.82 -9.05 9.94
CA THR A 76 14.88 -7.80 9.17
C THR A 76 14.68 -8.04 7.68
N THR A 77 15.21 -9.15 7.16
CA THR A 77 15.00 -9.59 5.78
C THR A 77 13.53 -9.94 5.54
N LEU A 78 12.93 -10.75 6.43
CA LEU A 78 11.51 -11.12 6.36
C LEU A 78 10.59 -9.89 6.43
N HIS A 79 10.89 -8.92 7.29
CA HIS A 79 10.16 -7.67 7.36
C HIS A 79 10.25 -6.89 6.05
N LYS A 80 11.45 -6.76 5.48
CA LYS A 80 11.64 -6.05 4.21
C LYS A 80 10.85 -6.72 3.08
N ASP A 81 10.97 -8.04 2.95
CA ASP A 81 10.24 -8.80 1.92
C ASP A 81 8.72 -8.64 2.07
N PHE A 82 8.23 -8.58 3.31
CA PHE A 82 6.82 -8.36 3.61
C PHE A 82 6.37 -6.93 3.30
N ALA A 83 7.16 -5.92 3.69
CA ALA A 83 6.88 -4.51 3.42
C ALA A 83 6.90 -4.21 1.91
N ASP A 84 7.87 -4.75 1.17
CA ASP A 84 7.97 -4.61 -0.29
C ASP A 84 6.74 -5.25 -0.98
N LYS A 85 6.28 -6.41 -0.49
CA LYS A 85 5.05 -7.05 -0.98
C LYS A 85 3.81 -6.20 -0.68
N PHE A 86 3.69 -5.67 0.53
CA PHE A 86 2.57 -4.81 0.90
C PHE A 86 2.49 -3.54 0.04
N GLU A 87 3.64 -2.87 -0.13
CA GLU A 87 3.73 -1.69 -0.99
C GLU A 87 3.33 -2.02 -2.44
N ALA A 88 3.75 -3.17 -2.95
CA ALA A 88 3.35 -3.64 -4.28
C ALA A 88 1.83 -3.90 -4.38
N GLU A 89 1.20 -4.47 -3.36
CA GLU A 89 -0.25 -4.69 -3.32
C GLU A 89 -1.03 -3.35 -3.30
N ILE A 90 -0.57 -2.37 -2.53
CA ILE A 90 -1.15 -1.01 -2.51
C ILE A 90 -1.01 -0.34 -3.88
N LYS A 91 0.18 -0.43 -4.49
CA LYS A 91 0.43 0.11 -5.84
C LYS A 91 -0.44 -0.55 -6.90
N GLY A 92 -0.60 -1.87 -6.82
CA GLY A 92 -1.49 -2.64 -7.68
C GLY A 92 -2.94 -2.16 -7.55
N TRP A 93 -3.44 -2.05 -6.32
CA TRP A 93 -4.79 -1.56 -6.04
C TRP A 93 -5.00 -0.14 -6.59
N LEU A 94 -4.05 0.78 -6.37
CA LEU A 94 -4.12 2.14 -6.91
C LEU A 94 -4.17 2.12 -8.45
N SER A 95 -3.34 1.31 -9.09
CA SER A 95 -3.31 1.18 -10.55
C SER A 95 -4.64 0.64 -11.09
N ASP A 96 -5.24 -0.36 -10.45
CA ASP A 96 -6.52 -0.94 -10.84
C ASP A 96 -7.67 0.07 -10.73
N GLU A 97 -7.58 0.98 -9.78
CA GLU A 97 -8.53 2.08 -9.55
C GLU A 97 -8.25 3.31 -10.43
N GLY A 98 -7.19 3.29 -11.27
CA GLY A 98 -6.77 4.43 -12.09
C GLY A 98 -6.19 5.59 -11.29
N LEU A 99 -5.69 5.31 -10.09
CA LEU A 99 -5.12 6.26 -9.14
C LEU A 99 -3.59 6.25 -9.17
N GLN A 100 -2.99 7.15 -8.39
CA GLN A 100 -1.55 7.36 -8.21
C GLN A 100 -1.27 7.52 -6.72
N GLU A 101 -0.01 7.50 -6.30
CA GLU A 101 0.39 7.64 -4.89
C GLU A 101 -0.09 8.97 -4.27
N GLU A 102 -0.13 10.06 -5.05
CA GLU A 102 -0.63 11.35 -4.57
C GLU A 102 -2.12 11.30 -4.22
N HIS A 103 -2.88 10.43 -4.89
CA HIS A 103 -4.28 10.20 -4.55
C HIS A 103 -4.42 9.43 -3.23
N LEU A 104 -3.49 8.52 -2.93
CA LEU A 104 -3.46 7.84 -1.63
C LEU A 104 -3.25 8.83 -0.50
N GLU A 105 -2.28 9.74 -0.63
CA GLU A 105 -2.05 10.81 0.35
C GLU A 105 -3.31 11.67 0.54
N ALA A 106 -3.96 12.07 -0.57
CA ALA A 106 -5.20 12.85 -0.51
C ALA A 106 -6.36 12.10 0.15
N MET A 107 -6.50 10.80 -0.13
CA MET A 107 -7.50 9.91 0.50
C MET A 107 -7.29 9.79 2.01
N LEU A 108 -6.04 9.58 2.45
CA LEU A 108 -5.71 9.49 3.86
C LEU A 108 -5.98 10.82 4.59
N ARG A 109 -5.57 11.95 4.00
CA ARG A 109 -5.85 13.27 4.56
C ARG A 109 -7.34 13.53 4.69
N LEU A 110 -8.12 13.20 3.65
CA LEU A 110 -9.57 13.39 3.63
C LEU A 110 -10.26 12.65 4.78
N GLY A 111 -9.92 11.38 4.99
CA GLY A 111 -10.50 10.59 6.07
C GLY A 111 -10.14 11.10 7.47
N ARG A 112 -8.89 11.56 7.65
CA ARG A 112 -8.43 12.16 8.92
C ARG A 112 -9.16 13.46 9.24
N GLU A 113 -9.28 14.35 8.26
CA GLU A 113 -10.01 15.61 8.41
C GLU A 113 -11.51 15.38 8.68
N GLY A 114 -12.07 14.30 8.13
CA GLY A 114 -13.43 13.85 8.39
C GLY A 114 -13.64 13.18 9.75
N GLY A 115 -12.58 12.87 10.50
CA GLY A 115 -12.64 12.16 11.77
C GLY A 115 -13.09 10.70 11.63
N ASP A 116 -12.80 10.07 10.49
CA ASP A 116 -13.18 8.68 10.22
C ASP A 116 -12.25 7.71 10.98
N PRO A 117 -12.75 6.97 11.99
CA PRO A 117 -11.94 6.06 12.77
C PRO A 117 -11.36 4.90 11.94
N ASP A 118 -12.03 4.50 10.85
CA ASP A 118 -11.57 3.41 10.01
C ASP A 118 -10.36 3.85 9.16
N VAL A 119 -10.27 5.13 8.81
CA VAL A 119 -9.08 5.67 8.13
C VAL A 119 -7.89 5.72 9.07
N GLU A 120 -8.09 6.06 10.34
CA GLU A 120 -6.99 5.96 11.32
C GLU A 120 -6.55 4.52 11.53
N ALA A 121 -7.49 3.57 11.64
CA ALA A 121 -7.16 2.14 11.72
C ALA A 121 -6.37 1.66 10.49
N MET A 122 -6.73 2.13 9.30
CA MET A 122 -6.00 1.86 8.06
C MET A 122 -4.57 2.41 8.10
N VAL A 123 -4.38 3.66 8.55
CA VAL A 123 -3.03 4.24 8.68
C VAL A 123 -2.21 3.46 9.71
N ASP A 124 -2.81 3.09 10.83
CA ASP A 124 -2.15 2.29 11.86
C ASP A 124 -1.69 0.94 11.33
N ILE A 125 -2.49 0.28 10.48
CA ILE A 125 -2.10 -0.96 9.80
C ILE A 125 -0.95 -0.72 8.84
N MET A 126 -1.04 0.31 7.98
CA MET A 126 0.04 0.66 7.05
C MET A 126 1.36 0.91 7.80
N LEU A 127 1.33 1.69 8.88
CA LEU A 127 2.50 1.94 9.72
C LEU A 127 2.99 0.67 10.43
N ALA A 128 2.08 -0.16 10.94
CA ALA A 128 2.45 -1.41 11.61
C ALA A 128 3.17 -2.39 10.69
N VAL A 129 2.86 -2.38 9.39
CA VAL A 129 3.51 -3.22 8.38
C VAL A 129 4.88 -2.66 7.96
N MET A 130 5.00 -1.33 7.88
CA MET A 130 6.22 -0.67 7.40
C MET A 130 7.27 -0.46 8.49
N GLU A 131 6.86 -0.39 9.76
CA GLU A 131 7.75 -0.23 10.90
C GLU A 131 8.14 -1.58 11.51
N TYR A 132 9.42 -1.89 11.44
CA TYR A 132 9.98 -3.16 11.94
C TYR A 132 9.55 -3.48 13.38
N ASP A 133 9.65 -2.51 14.29
CA ASP A 133 9.34 -2.71 15.72
C ASP A 133 7.86 -3.02 15.96
N LYS A 134 6.96 -2.41 15.19
CA LYS A 134 5.52 -2.70 15.27
C LYS A 134 5.22 -4.06 14.64
N TRP A 135 5.81 -4.32 13.48
CA TRP A 135 5.63 -5.58 12.76
C TRP A 135 6.07 -6.78 13.61
N ILE A 136 7.26 -6.73 14.20
CA ILE A 136 7.81 -7.84 14.98
C ILE A 136 7.02 -8.09 16.27
N GLN A 137 6.43 -7.05 16.87
CA GLN A 137 5.51 -7.21 18.00
C GLN A 137 4.24 -7.96 17.59
N GLN A 138 3.63 -7.60 16.45
CA GLN A 138 2.46 -8.32 15.92
C GLN A 138 2.77 -9.77 15.57
N VAL A 139 3.93 -10.03 14.97
CA VAL A 139 4.45 -11.38 14.69
C VAL A 139 4.46 -12.24 15.94
N PHE A 140 5.05 -11.73 17.02
CA PHE A 140 5.16 -12.50 18.26
C PHE A 140 3.83 -12.64 18.99
N GLU A 141 2.95 -11.65 18.91
CA GLU A 141 1.60 -11.75 19.44
C GLU A 141 0.78 -12.83 18.73
N LEU A 142 0.81 -12.86 17.39
CA LEU A 142 0.16 -13.90 16.59
C LEU A 142 0.70 -15.29 16.94
N LYS A 143 2.01 -15.43 17.06
CA LYS A 143 2.64 -16.69 17.49
C LYS A 143 2.17 -17.11 18.88
N ARG A 144 2.09 -16.18 19.84
CA ARG A 144 1.60 -16.43 21.20
C ARG A 144 0.17 -16.98 21.17
N LYS A 145 -0.74 -16.34 20.43
CA LYS A 145 -2.14 -16.77 20.27
C LYS A 145 -2.24 -18.18 19.66
N VAL A 146 -1.42 -18.49 18.65
CA VAL A 146 -1.40 -19.84 18.03
C VAL A 146 -0.93 -20.91 19.03
N MET A 147 0.09 -20.62 19.83
CA MET A 147 0.61 -21.53 20.85
C MET A 147 -0.40 -21.79 21.97
N GLU A 148 -1.09 -20.74 22.44
CA GLU A 148 -2.13 -20.85 23.46
C GLU A 148 -3.30 -21.73 23.01
N ARG A 149 -3.77 -21.55 21.77
CA ARG A 149 -4.84 -22.39 21.18
C ARG A 149 -4.44 -23.87 21.12
N ARG A 150 -3.17 -24.19 20.87
CA ARG A 150 -2.66 -25.58 20.87
C ARG A 150 -2.61 -26.18 22.28
N LYS A 151 -2.21 -25.39 23.29
CA LYS A 151 -2.14 -25.82 24.69
C LYS A 151 -3.51 -26.21 25.25
N VAL A 152 -4.57 -25.48 24.88
CA VAL A 152 -5.95 -25.81 25.27
C VAL A 152 -6.39 -27.14 24.68
N ARG A 153 -6.07 -27.41 23.40
CA ARG A 153 -6.43 -28.67 22.73
C ARG A 153 -5.69 -29.89 23.27
N GLY A 154 -4.43 -29.73 23.70
CA GLY A 154 -3.62 -30.81 24.25
C GLY A 154 -3.91 -31.19 25.71
N ARG A 155 -4.65 -30.37 26.46
CA ARG A 155 -5.03 -30.66 27.86
C ARG A 155 -6.36 -31.41 28.01
N GLY A 156 -7.10 -31.61 26.91
CA GLY A 156 -8.39 -32.30 26.89
C GLY A 156 -8.34 -33.71 26.31
N SER A 157 -7.15 -34.32 26.19
CA SER A 157 -6.96 -35.72 25.77
C SER A 157 -6.30 -36.53 26.88
#